data_AF-H6NNL9-F1
#
_entry.id   AF-H6NNL9-F1
#
_cell.length_a   1.000
_cell.length_b   1.000
_cell.length_c   1.000
_cell.angle_alpha   90.00
_cell.angle_beta   90.00
_cell.angle_gamma   90.00
#
_symmetry.space_group_name_H-M   'P 1'
#
loop_
_entity.id
_entity.type
_entity.pdbx_description
1 polymer ?
#
loop_
_entity_poly.entity_id
_entity_poly.type
_entity_poly.pdbx_seq_one_letter_code
_entity_poly.pdbx_strand_id
1 'polypeptide(L)'
;MKKSLAVLTVAAAVLASVPTSLNVSAAAPTGLEGVQILPSTTDHSTEKVKELVQKGRQVSADNALKRAAKLGVSAQADAAEKDAVNYLLIEGGTHYLYEKNGLDGAEKVYVYEQAPEAQAAAVKAKGRVTAAAVNLPDGIGGKAIVAKNGSYMNATVRTATAAQLTGAPSGATYIYGGFSGVGKGSNGSTSYPVEADMGLQYSNAYGYVKWTPILSYYNGVKSNGSFLSSYNQVQYKNGFKGGVDLNLTTYRNYNGNTRLSISGTAECPDMACTSQTDTYLTSVMEVAGTNVSSVTKWKMLATIAGSETVTGKNYAQFKNVNVDGVSQTPTIEAQDYATVTVSGSTVTINVSR
;
A
#
# COMPACT_ATOMS: atom_id res chain seq x y z
N MET A 1 29.47 -75.11 -28.67
CA MET A 1 29.29 -74.01 -27.70
C MET A 1 29.00 -72.71 -28.44
N LYS A 2 27.74 -72.25 -28.43
CA LYS A 2 27.27 -70.87 -28.15
C LYS A 2 25.86 -70.73 -28.71
N LYS A 3 24.98 -70.28 -27.80
CA LYS A 3 23.52 -70.30 -27.87
C LYS A 3 22.99 -69.14 -28.72
N SER A 4 21.82 -69.37 -29.32
CA SER A 4 20.94 -68.38 -29.94
C SER A 4 20.45 -67.32 -28.94
N LEU A 5 20.08 -66.14 -29.43
CA LEU A 5 18.74 -65.60 -29.16
C LEU A 5 18.41 -64.45 -30.13
N ALA A 6 17.34 -64.64 -30.91
CA ALA A 6 16.62 -63.57 -31.59
C ALA A 6 15.75 -62.85 -30.55
N VAL A 7 15.78 -61.52 -30.54
CA VAL A 7 14.88 -60.70 -29.74
C VAL A 7 13.80 -60.13 -30.65
N LEU A 8 12.59 -60.62 -30.40
CA LEU A 8 11.32 -60.16 -30.94
C LEU A 8 10.87 -58.98 -30.06
N THR A 9 10.77 -57.77 -30.61
CA THR A 9 10.23 -56.62 -29.88
C THR A 9 8.72 -56.57 -30.07
N VAL A 10 7.98 -56.94 -29.03
CA VAL A 10 6.53 -56.75 -28.92
C VAL A 10 6.27 -55.31 -28.46
N ALA A 11 5.59 -54.52 -29.28
CA ALA A 11 5.06 -53.22 -28.90
C ALA A 11 3.78 -53.41 -28.08
N ALA A 12 3.83 -53.16 -26.77
CA ALA A 12 2.65 -53.06 -25.93
C ALA A 12 2.16 -51.60 -25.92
N ALA A 13 1.01 -51.36 -26.56
CA ALA A 13 0.28 -50.11 -26.45
C ALA A 13 -0.46 -50.07 -25.10
N VAL A 14 -0.01 -49.19 -24.19
CA VAL A 14 -0.74 -48.88 -22.96
C VAL A 14 -1.74 -47.76 -23.27
N LEU A 15 -3.02 -48.13 -23.36
CA LEU A 15 -4.16 -47.20 -23.33
C LEU A 15 -4.30 -46.65 -21.90
N ALA A 16 -3.76 -45.46 -21.66
CA ALA A 16 -4.10 -44.68 -20.47
C ALA A 16 -5.37 -43.87 -20.74
N SER A 17 -6.45 -44.23 -20.06
CA SER A 17 -7.69 -43.46 -20.01
C SER A 17 -7.44 -42.12 -19.32
N VAL A 18 -7.56 -41.02 -20.07
CA VAL A 18 -7.54 -39.66 -19.53
C VAL A 18 -8.87 -39.40 -18.84
N PRO A 19 -8.91 -38.99 -17.55
CA PRO A 19 -10.15 -38.49 -16.96
C PRO A 19 -10.46 -37.14 -17.59
N THR A 20 -11.52 -37.08 -18.41
CA THR A 20 -12.17 -35.84 -18.79
C THR A 20 -12.81 -35.24 -17.54
N SER A 21 -12.14 -34.29 -16.88
CA SER A 21 -12.82 -33.37 -15.98
C SER A 21 -13.73 -32.48 -16.80
N LEU A 22 -15.04 -32.70 -16.65
CA LEU A 22 -16.07 -31.77 -17.09
C LEU A 22 -15.89 -30.48 -16.28
N ASN A 23 -15.30 -29.46 -16.91
CA ASN A 23 -15.38 -28.09 -16.43
C ASN A 23 -16.84 -27.62 -16.61
N VAL A 24 -17.66 -27.86 -15.60
CA VAL A 24 -18.94 -27.17 -15.46
C VAL A 24 -18.61 -25.74 -15.06
N SER A 25 -18.55 -24.85 -16.05
CA SER A 25 -18.57 -23.41 -15.83
C SER A 25 -19.92 -23.07 -15.18
N ALA A 26 -19.97 -23.06 -13.85
CA ALA A 26 -21.10 -22.47 -13.14
C ALA A 26 -21.29 -21.03 -13.64
N ALA A 27 -22.51 -20.67 -14.00
CA ALA A 27 -22.81 -19.29 -14.36
C ALA A 27 -22.43 -18.39 -13.18
N ALA A 28 -21.70 -17.30 -13.45
CA ALA A 28 -21.35 -16.34 -12.42
C ALA A 28 -22.64 -15.83 -11.75
N PRO A 29 -22.68 -15.69 -10.41
CA PRO A 29 -23.82 -15.11 -9.73
C PRO A 29 -24.08 -13.70 -10.27
N THR A 30 -25.36 -13.34 -10.41
CA THR A 30 -25.80 -12.06 -11.00
C THR A 30 -25.12 -10.88 -10.32
N GLY A 31 -24.43 -10.02 -11.07
CA GLY A 31 -23.68 -8.86 -10.59
C GLY A 31 -22.16 -9.02 -10.49
N LEU A 32 -21.61 -10.22 -10.78
CA LEU A 32 -20.17 -10.50 -10.84
C LEU A 32 -19.70 -10.93 -12.24
N GLU A 33 -20.47 -10.60 -13.28
CA GLU A 33 -20.15 -10.94 -14.66
C GLU A 33 -18.80 -10.32 -15.07
N GLY A 34 -17.88 -11.15 -15.58
CA GLY A 34 -16.55 -10.72 -16.01
C GLY A 34 -15.55 -10.43 -14.88
N VAL A 35 -15.89 -10.74 -13.62
CA VAL A 35 -15.01 -10.56 -12.45
C VAL A 35 -14.29 -11.86 -12.11
N GLN A 36 -12.97 -11.81 -12.00
CA GLN A 36 -12.12 -12.90 -11.53
C GLN A 36 -11.82 -12.73 -10.03
N ILE A 37 -12.20 -13.70 -9.19
CA ILE A 37 -11.91 -13.70 -7.75
C ILE A 37 -10.63 -14.51 -7.50
N LEU A 38 -9.67 -13.95 -6.76
CA LEU A 38 -8.37 -14.54 -6.46
C LEU A 38 -8.04 -14.41 -4.97
N PRO A 39 -7.57 -15.46 -4.28
CA PRO A 39 -7.45 -16.84 -4.76
C PRO A 39 -8.84 -17.48 -4.97
N SER A 40 -8.97 -18.38 -5.94
CA SER A 40 -10.27 -18.99 -6.31
C SER A 40 -10.72 -20.11 -5.36
N THR A 41 -10.13 -20.24 -4.17
CA THR A 41 -10.10 -21.49 -3.40
C THR A 41 -10.73 -21.42 -2.01
N THR A 42 -11.49 -20.38 -1.67
CA THR A 42 -12.18 -20.35 -0.36
C THR A 42 -13.65 -19.93 -0.42
N ASP A 43 -14.44 -20.44 0.53
CA ASP A 43 -15.85 -20.11 0.80
C ASP A 43 -15.97 -18.63 1.24
N HIS A 44 -15.78 -17.72 0.29
CA HIS A 44 -15.98 -16.29 0.52
C HIS A 44 -17.49 -15.98 0.52
N SER A 45 -17.93 -15.04 1.36
CA SER A 45 -19.31 -14.53 1.28
C SER A 45 -19.50 -13.84 -0.08
N THR A 46 -20.23 -14.51 -0.97
CA THR A 46 -20.55 -14.02 -2.32
C THR A 46 -21.23 -12.66 -2.27
N GLU A 47 -22.01 -12.39 -1.21
CA GLU A 47 -22.68 -11.13 -0.94
C GLU A 47 -21.69 -9.99 -0.68
N LYS A 48 -20.64 -10.22 0.13
CA LYS A 48 -19.62 -9.20 0.42
C LYS A 48 -18.79 -8.86 -0.82
N VAL A 49 -18.42 -9.88 -1.61
CA VAL A 49 -17.71 -9.67 -2.88
C VAL A 49 -18.59 -8.88 -3.86
N LYS A 50 -19.88 -9.21 -3.94
CA LYS A 50 -20.84 -8.49 -4.79
C LYS A 50 -21.03 -7.04 -4.34
N GLU A 51 -21.18 -6.77 -3.05
CA GLU A 51 -21.28 -5.41 -2.52
C GLU A 51 -20.02 -4.59 -2.85
N LEU A 52 -18.83 -5.19 -2.68
CA LEU A 52 -17.56 -4.55 -3.00
C LEU A 52 -17.45 -4.18 -4.48
N VAL A 53 -17.75 -5.12 -5.37
CA VAL A 53 -17.71 -4.89 -6.83
C VAL A 53 -18.72 -3.82 -7.23
N GLN A 54 -19.95 -3.88 -6.72
CA GLN A 54 -20.99 -2.88 -7.03
C GLN A 54 -20.59 -1.47 -6.57
N LYS A 55 -20.09 -1.34 -5.34
CA LYS A 55 -19.62 -0.07 -4.80
C LYS A 55 -18.46 0.50 -5.62
N GLY A 56 -17.52 -0.34 -6.02
CA GLY A 56 -16.41 0.10 -6.83
C GLY A 56 -16.78 0.46 -8.28
N ARG A 57 -17.72 -0.27 -8.91
CA ARG A 57 -18.32 0.12 -10.20
C ARG A 57 -19.06 1.46 -10.10
N GLN A 58 -19.80 1.70 -9.02
CA GLN A 58 -20.47 2.98 -8.76
C GLN A 58 -19.45 4.13 -8.62
N VAL A 59 -18.39 3.95 -7.85
CA VAL A 59 -17.31 4.96 -7.72
C VAL A 59 -16.63 5.24 -9.06
N SER A 60 -16.40 4.21 -9.87
CA SER A 60 -15.85 4.37 -11.22
C SER A 60 -16.79 5.19 -12.11
N ALA A 61 -18.09 4.89 -12.10
CA ALA A 61 -19.10 5.64 -12.85
C ALA A 61 -19.19 7.11 -12.39
N ASP A 62 -19.18 7.37 -11.08
CA ASP A 62 -19.19 8.73 -10.53
C ASP A 62 -17.93 9.51 -10.92
N ASN A 63 -16.77 8.85 -10.97
CA ASN A 63 -15.52 9.47 -11.41
C ASN A 63 -15.52 9.77 -12.92
N ALA A 64 -16.05 8.87 -13.74
CA ALA A 64 -16.24 9.11 -15.17
C ALA A 64 -17.19 10.31 -15.42
N LEU A 65 -18.29 10.40 -14.67
CA LEU A 65 -19.21 11.54 -14.76
C LEU A 65 -18.52 12.87 -14.37
N LYS A 66 -17.75 12.88 -13.28
CA LYS A 66 -16.96 14.05 -12.86
C LYS A 66 -15.91 14.44 -13.89
N ARG A 67 -15.26 13.45 -14.53
CA ARG A 67 -14.26 13.66 -15.58
C ARG A 67 -14.90 14.23 -16.84
N ALA A 68 -15.99 13.64 -17.33
CA ALA A 68 -16.76 14.11 -18.46
C ALA A 68 -17.25 15.57 -18.26
N ALA A 69 -17.78 15.88 -17.08
CA ALA A 69 -18.21 17.23 -16.72
C ALA A 69 -17.05 18.24 -16.73
N LYS A 70 -15.85 17.83 -16.29
CA LYS A 70 -14.64 18.67 -16.30
C LYS A 70 -14.07 18.87 -17.71
N LEU A 71 -14.24 17.89 -18.60
CA LEU A 71 -13.74 17.90 -19.97
C LEU A 71 -14.75 18.46 -20.99
N GLY A 72 -15.99 18.74 -20.58
CA GLY A 72 -17.04 19.26 -21.47
C GLY A 72 -17.50 18.25 -22.53
N VAL A 73 -17.31 16.95 -22.29
CA VAL A 73 -17.74 15.86 -23.18
C VAL A 73 -18.92 15.11 -22.59
N SER A 74 -19.75 14.51 -23.43
CA SER A 74 -20.88 13.68 -22.97
C SER A 74 -20.37 12.43 -22.27
N ALA A 75 -21.01 12.03 -21.16
CA ALA A 75 -20.66 10.84 -20.38
C ALA A 75 -20.58 9.53 -21.21
N GLN A 76 -21.33 9.45 -22.31
CA GLN A 76 -21.32 8.29 -23.22
C GLN A 76 -20.04 8.17 -24.07
N ALA A 77 -19.34 9.27 -24.34
CA ALA A 77 -18.09 9.25 -25.11
C ALA A 77 -16.89 8.81 -24.25
N ASP A 78 -16.95 9.10 -22.94
CA ASP A 78 -15.91 8.73 -21.96
C ASP A 78 -16.08 7.27 -21.47
N ALA A 79 -17.33 6.77 -21.46
CA ALA A 79 -17.66 5.38 -21.11
C ALA A 79 -17.22 4.33 -22.15
N ALA A 80 -16.74 4.75 -23.32
CA ALA A 80 -16.21 3.85 -24.36
C ALA A 80 -14.80 3.32 -24.02
N GLU A 81 -14.11 3.94 -23.05
CA GLU A 81 -12.85 3.43 -22.51
C GLU A 81 -13.17 2.31 -21.50
N LYS A 82 -12.88 1.05 -21.86
CA LYS A 82 -13.08 -0.11 -20.97
C LYS A 82 -12.05 -0.07 -19.84
N ASP A 83 -12.43 0.50 -18.71
CA ASP A 83 -11.62 0.50 -17.50
C ASP A 83 -11.79 -0.83 -16.75
N ALA A 84 -10.72 -1.62 -16.64
CA ALA A 84 -10.70 -2.79 -15.78
C ALA A 84 -10.38 -2.36 -14.34
N VAL A 85 -11.22 -2.78 -13.39
CA VAL A 85 -11.10 -2.40 -11.97
C VAL A 85 -10.61 -3.61 -11.17
N ASN A 86 -9.55 -3.39 -10.38
CA ASN A 86 -9.14 -4.36 -9.36
C ASN A 86 -9.68 -3.94 -7.99
N TYR A 87 -10.11 -4.93 -7.22
CA TYR A 87 -10.64 -4.79 -5.88
C TYR A 87 -9.78 -5.57 -4.90
N LEU A 88 -9.67 -5.05 -3.68
CA LEU A 88 -9.04 -5.74 -2.55
C LEU A 88 -10.09 -5.97 -1.49
N LEU A 89 -10.22 -7.19 -0.98
CA LEU A 89 -11.06 -7.57 0.15
C LEU A 89 -10.17 -8.23 1.21
N ILE A 90 -10.22 -7.73 2.43
CA ILE A 90 -9.63 -8.41 3.60
C ILE A 90 -10.81 -8.91 4.44
N GLU A 91 -10.97 -10.21 4.58
CA GLU A 91 -12.01 -10.78 5.44
C GLU A 91 -11.73 -10.34 6.88
N GLY A 92 -12.68 -9.65 7.54
CA GLY A 92 -12.47 -9.05 8.87
C GLY A 92 -12.66 -7.53 8.95
N GLY A 93 -12.61 -6.83 7.82
CA GLY A 93 -12.89 -5.40 7.73
C GLY A 93 -12.85 -4.87 6.29
N THR A 94 -13.72 -3.92 5.94
CA THR A 94 -13.85 -3.41 4.56
C THR A 94 -12.77 -2.37 4.26
N HIS A 95 -11.63 -2.79 3.71
CA HIS A 95 -10.66 -1.90 3.07
C HIS A 95 -10.74 -2.06 1.55
N TYR A 96 -10.89 -0.96 0.81
CA TYR A 96 -10.91 -0.96 -0.65
C TYR A 96 -9.68 -0.22 -1.20
N LEU A 97 -9.00 -0.85 -2.15
CA LEU A 97 -7.98 -0.20 -2.98
C LEU A 97 -8.55 -0.08 -4.40
N TYR A 98 -8.47 1.12 -4.96
CA TYR A 98 -8.78 1.40 -6.36
C TYR A 98 -7.48 1.39 -7.14
N GLU A 99 -7.38 0.54 -8.16
CA GLU A 99 -6.33 0.62 -9.17
C GLU A 99 -6.95 0.49 -10.57
N LYS A 100 -6.77 1.53 -11.40
CA LYS A 100 -7.16 1.52 -12.81
C LYS A 100 -6.12 0.72 -13.57
N ASN A 101 -6.50 -0.42 -14.13
CA ASN A 101 -5.64 -1.15 -15.05
C ASN A 101 -5.82 -0.63 -16.47
N GLY A 102 -4.72 -0.27 -17.12
CA GLY A 102 -4.71 -0.02 -18.56
C GLY A 102 -4.76 -1.35 -19.32
N LEU A 103 -5.76 -1.46 -20.20
CA LEU A 103 -5.94 -2.45 -21.27
C LEU A 103 -6.44 -3.85 -20.88
N ASP A 104 -7.61 -4.21 -21.44
CA ASP A 104 -8.17 -5.53 -21.76
C ASP A 104 -8.13 -6.68 -20.73
N GLY A 105 -7.91 -6.38 -19.45
CA GLY A 105 -8.03 -7.36 -18.36
C GLY A 105 -9.47 -7.54 -17.86
N ALA A 106 -9.84 -8.76 -17.46
CA ALA A 106 -11.03 -8.98 -16.63
C ALA A 106 -10.88 -8.22 -15.28
N GLU A 107 -11.99 -7.71 -14.73
CA GLU A 107 -12.01 -7.13 -13.37
C GLU A 107 -11.52 -8.18 -12.38
N LYS A 108 -10.70 -7.82 -11.38
CA LYS A 108 -10.17 -8.79 -10.41
C LYS A 108 -10.54 -8.42 -8.98
N VAL A 109 -10.97 -9.38 -8.18
CA VAL A 109 -11.13 -9.22 -6.73
C VAL A 109 -10.08 -10.06 -6.03
N TYR A 110 -9.18 -9.43 -5.28
CA TYR A 110 -8.20 -10.10 -4.44
C TYR A 110 -8.76 -10.24 -3.02
N VAL A 111 -9.02 -11.47 -2.57
CA VAL A 111 -9.53 -11.77 -1.23
C VAL A 111 -8.39 -12.27 -0.35
N TYR A 112 -8.28 -11.71 0.85
CA TYR A 112 -7.32 -12.12 1.86
C TYR A 112 -8.03 -12.58 3.12
N GLU A 113 -7.65 -13.74 3.62
CA GLU A 113 -8.11 -14.26 4.91
C GLU A 113 -7.41 -13.51 6.05
N GLN A 114 -8.17 -13.09 7.06
CA GLN A 114 -7.61 -12.67 8.35
C GLN A 114 -7.21 -13.92 9.14
N ALA A 115 -5.95 -13.97 9.56
CA ALA A 115 -5.46 -15.06 10.40
C ALA A 115 -6.18 -15.04 11.77
N PRO A 116 -6.55 -16.20 12.33
CA PRO A 116 -7.14 -16.28 13.66
C PRO A 116 -6.14 -15.79 14.73
N GLU A 117 -6.58 -14.85 15.57
CA GLU A 117 -5.75 -14.14 16.55
C GLU A 117 -5.25 -15.04 17.69
N ALA A 118 -3.96 -14.94 18.03
CA ALA A 118 -3.43 -15.38 19.31
C ALA A 118 -3.58 -14.24 20.33
N GLN A 119 -4.55 -14.36 21.24
CA GLN A 119 -4.72 -13.44 22.37
C GLN A 119 -3.53 -13.55 23.32
N ALA A 120 -2.85 -12.45 23.62
CA ALA A 120 -1.88 -12.38 24.71
C ALA A 120 -2.06 -11.11 25.55
N ALA A 121 -1.94 -11.32 26.86
CA ALA A 121 -2.48 -10.52 27.95
C ALA A 121 -1.88 -9.11 28.11
N ALA A 122 -2.74 -8.19 28.55
CA ALA A 122 -2.41 -6.80 28.86
C ALA A 122 -1.58 -6.68 30.14
N VAL A 123 -0.38 -6.10 30.04
CA VAL A 123 0.35 -5.53 31.17
C VAL A 123 0.15 -4.01 31.17
N LYS A 124 -0.51 -3.52 32.22
CA LYS A 124 -0.70 -2.08 32.49
C LYS A 124 0.62 -1.43 32.87
N ALA A 125 0.97 -0.32 32.21
CA ALA A 125 1.80 0.72 32.82
C ALA A 125 1.29 2.10 32.39
N LYS A 126 0.83 2.88 33.38
CA LYS A 126 0.43 4.29 33.25
C LYS A 126 1.68 5.17 33.19
N GLY A 127 1.70 6.10 32.25
CA GLY A 127 2.57 7.27 32.26
C GLY A 127 1.90 8.41 31.50
N ARG A 128 1.41 9.42 32.23
CA ARG A 128 0.86 10.66 31.65
C ARG A 128 2.03 11.52 31.15
N VAL A 129 1.95 12.02 29.92
CA VAL A 129 2.76 13.15 29.43
C VAL A 129 1.82 14.18 28.84
N THR A 130 1.84 15.39 29.38
CA THR A 130 1.01 16.54 28.96
C THR A 130 1.83 17.58 28.20
N ALA A 131 1.11 18.27 27.29
CA ALA A 131 1.39 19.56 26.64
C ALA A 131 2.16 19.57 25.31
N ALA A 132 1.43 19.24 24.23
CA ALA A 132 1.17 20.09 23.04
C ALA A 132 0.36 19.29 21.98
N ALA A 133 -0.46 18.33 22.41
CA ALA A 133 -1.03 17.33 21.54
C ALA A 133 -2.18 17.91 20.73
N VAL A 134 -1.88 18.44 19.54
CA VAL A 134 -2.86 18.41 18.46
C VAL A 134 -3.12 16.93 18.20
N ASN A 135 -4.33 16.46 18.47
CA ASN A 135 -4.73 15.09 18.15
C ASN A 135 -4.62 14.88 16.64
N LEU A 136 -4.26 13.67 16.23
CA LEU A 136 -4.33 13.35 14.80
C LEU A 136 -5.81 13.11 14.45
N PRO A 137 -6.29 13.60 13.29
CA PRO A 137 -7.72 13.57 12.96
C PRO A 137 -8.27 12.15 12.77
N ASP A 138 -7.43 11.20 12.32
CA ASP A 138 -7.87 9.86 11.89
C ASP A 138 -7.13 8.72 12.63
N GLY A 139 -6.75 8.93 13.89
CA GLY A 139 -6.12 7.90 14.71
C GLY A 139 -5.15 8.46 15.75
N ILE A 140 -4.13 7.66 16.10
CA ILE A 140 -3.09 8.03 17.06
C ILE A 140 -1.71 8.03 16.40
N GLY A 141 -0.77 8.79 16.96
CA GLY A 141 0.59 8.82 16.46
C GLY A 141 1.36 10.09 16.78
N GLY A 142 2.58 10.14 16.25
CA GLY A 142 3.44 11.31 16.34
C GLY A 142 3.67 11.93 14.97
N LYS A 143 3.85 13.26 14.95
CA LYS A 143 4.17 14.02 13.75
C LYS A 143 5.30 14.99 14.01
N ALA A 144 6.30 14.96 13.14
CA ALA A 144 7.32 15.99 13.02
C ALA A 144 7.32 16.57 11.61
N ILE A 145 7.81 17.79 11.46
CA ILE A 145 7.82 18.50 10.19
C ILE A 145 9.16 19.19 9.91
N VAL A 146 9.39 19.52 8.65
CA VAL A 146 10.39 20.48 8.20
C VAL A 146 9.64 21.55 7.39
N ALA A 147 9.51 22.75 7.93
CA ALA A 147 8.84 23.88 7.28
C ALA A 147 9.75 24.55 6.25
N LYS A 148 10.03 23.83 5.16
CA LYS A 148 10.92 24.27 4.08
C LYS A 148 10.40 23.80 2.73
N ASN A 149 10.50 24.67 1.72
CA ASN A 149 10.32 24.24 0.35
C ASN A 149 11.51 23.37 -0.11
N GLY A 150 11.27 22.51 -1.09
CA GLY A 150 12.30 21.69 -1.71
C GLY A 150 11.71 20.81 -2.80
N SER A 151 12.55 20.11 -3.55
CA SER A 151 12.12 19.18 -4.59
C SER A 151 11.92 17.77 -4.04
N TYR A 152 12.73 17.37 -3.07
CA TYR A 152 12.57 16.10 -2.35
C TYR A 152 12.98 16.18 -0.89
N MET A 153 12.42 15.27 -0.09
CA MET A 153 12.93 14.92 1.23
C MET A 153 13.42 13.47 1.22
N ASN A 154 14.57 13.23 1.82
CA ASN A 154 15.15 11.91 2.01
C ASN A 154 15.46 11.67 3.49
N ALA A 155 15.26 10.44 3.94
CA ALA A 155 15.66 9.97 5.27
C ALA A 155 15.97 8.47 5.25
N THR A 156 16.84 8.04 6.16
CA THR A 156 16.96 6.62 6.52
C THR A 156 15.97 6.30 7.62
N VAL A 157 14.99 5.45 7.34
CA VAL A 157 13.90 5.09 8.24
C VAL A 157 14.17 3.73 8.87
N ARG A 158 14.39 3.70 10.19
CA ARG A 158 14.38 2.45 10.97
C ARG A 158 12.93 2.08 11.24
N THR A 159 12.49 0.93 10.72
CA THR A 159 11.15 0.39 11.01
C THR A 159 11.12 -0.30 12.37
N ALA A 160 9.91 -0.48 12.91
CA ALA A 160 9.71 -1.16 14.19
C ALA A 160 10.19 -2.61 14.17
N THR A 161 10.84 -3.05 15.24
CA THR A 161 11.03 -4.48 15.53
C THR A 161 9.71 -5.12 15.98
N ALA A 162 9.64 -6.45 16.00
CA ALA A 162 8.45 -7.18 16.47
C ALA A 162 8.04 -6.80 17.91
N ALA A 163 8.99 -6.45 18.79
CA ALA A 163 8.68 -6.03 20.17
C ALA A 163 8.08 -4.61 20.25
N GLN A 164 8.32 -3.78 19.23
CA GLN A 164 7.87 -2.38 19.15
C GLN A 164 6.59 -2.24 18.31
N LEU A 165 6.09 -3.34 17.75
CA LEU A 165 4.99 -3.35 16.81
C LEU A 165 3.97 -4.40 17.23
N THR A 166 2.78 -3.95 17.60
CA THR A 166 1.61 -4.84 17.73
C THR A 166 0.68 -4.71 16.53
N GLY A 167 0.90 -3.71 15.67
CA GLY A 167 -0.09 -3.28 14.69
C GLY A 167 -1.34 -2.72 15.36
N ALA A 168 -2.44 -2.68 14.61
CA ALA A 168 -3.75 -2.23 15.07
C ALA A 168 -4.82 -3.21 14.61
N PRO A 169 -5.43 -4.00 15.52
CA PRO A 169 -6.44 -5.00 15.15
C PRO A 169 -7.65 -4.40 14.42
N SER A 170 -8.03 -3.16 14.76
CA SER A 170 -9.16 -2.43 14.19
C SER A 170 -8.75 -1.24 13.32
N GLY A 171 -7.49 -1.19 12.87
CA GLY A 171 -6.93 -0.06 12.16
C GLY A 171 -5.79 -0.43 11.22
N ALA A 172 -5.06 0.57 10.76
CA ALA A 172 -3.91 0.39 9.89
C ALA A 172 -2.69 1.15 10.43
N THR A 173 -1.54 0.50 10.45
CA THR A 173 -0.31 1.06 11.01
C THR A 173 0.59 1.56 9.88
N TYR A 174 1.05 2.82 10.01
CA TYR A 174 1.83 3.48 8.96
C TYR A 174 3.09 4.13 9.50
N ILE A 175 4.11 4.16 8.65
CA ILE A 175 5.32 4.98 8.81
C ILE A 175 5.49 5.74 7.50
N TYR A 176 5.42 7.07 7.52
CA TYR A 176 5.48 7.80 6.26
C TYR A 176 6.16 9.16 6.36
N GLY A 177 6.84 9.49 5.28
CA GLY A 177 7.18 10.86 4.93
C GLY A 177 6.06 11.49 4.09
N GLY A 178 6.26 12.69 3.59
CA GLY A 178 5.32 13.33 2.69
C GLY A 178 5.39 14.83 2.78
N PHE A 179 4.39 15.52 2.24
CA PHE A 179 4.36 16.97 2.26
C PHE A 179 2.96 17.56 2.19
N SER A 180 2.87 18.80 2.65
CA SER A 180 1.83 19.76 2.30
C SER A 180 2.40 20.73 1.25
N GLY A 181 1.62 21.11 0.24
CA GLY A 181 2.14 21.95 -0.84
C GLY A 181 1.09 22.56 -1.74
N VAL A 182 1.54 23.06 -2.89
CA VAL A 182 0.71 23.68 -3.92
C VAL A 182 0.93 23.00 -5.26
N GLY A 183 -0.14 22.42 -5.81
CA GLY A 183 -0.19 21.88 -7.17
C GLY A 183 -0.63 22.90 -8.19
N LYS A 184 -0.35 22.59 -9.47
CA LYS A 184 -0.77 23.40 -10.62
C LYS A 184 -1.68 22.58 -11.52
N GLY A 185 -2.79 23.19 -11.93
CA GLY A 185 -3.67 22.61 -12.95
C GLY A 185 -2.95 22.45 -14.28
N SER A 186 -3.54 21.68 -15.20
CA SER A 186 -2.94 21.33 -16.51
C SER A 186 -2.56 22.56 -17.37
N ASN A 187 -3.18 23.72 -17.12
CA ASN A 187 -2.88 24.98 -17.79
C ASN A 187 -1.88 25.88 -17.03
N GLY A 188 -1.35 25.43 -15.89
CA GLY A 188 -0.39 26.17 -15.05
C GLY A 188 -0.98 27.35 -14.27
N SER A 189 -2.20 27.80 -14.57
CA SER A 189 -2.79 29.02 -14.02
C SER A 189 -3.51 28.80 -12.70
N THR A 190 -4.13 27.63 -12.49
CA THR A 190 -4.87 27.34 -11.26
C THR A 190 -3.97 26.66 -10.23
N SER A 191 -3.90 27.23 -9.03
CA SER A 191 -3.21 26.63 -7.88
C SER A 191 -4.22 25.90 -6.98
N TYR A 192 -3.84 24.76 -6.43
CA TYR A 192 -4.65 24.05 -5.43
C TYR A 192 -3.78 23.50 -4.30
N PRO A 193 -4.31 23.40 -3.07
CA PRO A 193 -3.59 22.78 -1.96
C PRO A 193 -3.41 21.28 -2.24
N VAL A 194 -2.27 20.75 -1.80
CA VAL A 194 -1.91 19.35 -1.96
C VAL A 194 -1.45 18.79 -0.62
N GLU A 195 -1.88 17.56 -0.33
CA GLU A 195 -1.34 16.71 0.72
C GLU A 195 -0.86 15.40 0.11
N ALA A 196 0.33 14.94 0.49
CA ALA A 196 0.85 13.64 0.09
C ALA A 196 1.37 12.87 1.31
N ASP A 197 0.93 11.63 1.46
CA ASP A 197 1.38 10.67 2.47
C ASP A 197 2.12 9.53 1.75
N MET A 198 3.41 9.38 2.03
CA MET A 198 4.32 8.59 1.19
C MET A 198 5.27 7.78 2.07
N GLY A 199 5.09 6.47 2.12
CA GLY A 199 5.91 5.62 2.95
C GLY A 199 5.48 4.17 2.96
N LEU A 200 5.21 3.66 4.16
CA LEU A 200 5.06 2.25 4.45
C LEU A 200 3.78 2.00 5.24
N GLN A 201 3.10 0.92 4.88
CA GLN A 201 2.01 0.32 5.64
C GLN A 201 2.47 -1.02 6.18
N TYR A 202 2.17 -1.29 7.45
CA TYR A 202 2.42 -2.59 8.06
C TYR A 202 1.45 -3.64 7.53
N SER A 203 1.96 -4.85 7.34
CA SER A 203 1.15 -6.05 7.11
C SER A 203 1.79 -7.24 7.82
N ASN A 204 0.96 -8.08 8.44
CA ASN A 204 1.32 -9.41 8.91
C ASN A 204 0.61 -10.52 8.14
N ALA A 205 -0.01 -10.18 7.00
CA ALA A 205 -0.62 -11.17 6.12
C ALA A 205 0.42 -12.23 5.75
N TYR A 206 -0.03 -13.48 5.60
CA TYR A 206 0.84 -14.63 5.33
C TYR A 206 1.81 -15.02 6.46
N GLY A 207 1.56 -14.57 7.69
CA GLY A 207 2.22 -15.08 8.90
C GLY A 207 3.58 -14.46 9.23
N TYR A 208 3.96 -13.35 8.60
CA TYR A 208 5.20 -12.62 8.89
C TYR A 208 5.03 -11.11 8.77
N VAL A 209 5.78 -10.39 9.61
CA VAL A 209 5.80 -8.93 9.69
C VAL A 209 6.53 -8.35 8.49
N LYS A 210 5.84 -7.50 7.73
CA LYS A 210 6.42 -6.76 6.59
C LYS A 210 5.86 -5.35 6.48
N TRP A 211 6.57 -4.52 5.74
CA TRP A 211 6.21 -3.15 5.42
C TRP A 211 6.07 -2.98 3.91
N THR A 212 4.86 -2.67 3.44
CA THR A 212 4.56 -2.47 2.02
C THR A 212 4.52 -0.98 1.69
N PRO A 213 5.08 -0.55 0.55
CA PRO A 213 5.02 0.84 0.12
C PRO A 213 3.58 1.33 -0.08
N ILE A 214 3.34 2.59 0.28
CA ILE A 214 2.07 3.29 0.07
C ILE A 214 2.34 4.74 -0.33
N LEU A 215 1.58 5.22 -1.31
CA LEU A 215 1.54 6.61 -1.73
C LEU A 215 0.08 7.03 -1.86
N SER A 216 -0.35 7.95 -1.01
CA SER A 216 -1.66 8.61 -1.07
C SER A 216 -1.44 10.10 -1.36
N TYR A 217 -2.18 10.63 -2.32
CA TYR A 217 -2.11 12.01 -2.77
C TYR A 217 -3.51 12.61 -2.75
N TYR A 218 -3.62 13.86 -2.28
CA TYR A 218 -4.89 14.57 -2.19
C TYR A 218 -4.75 16.00 -2.68
N ASN A 219 -5.61 16.39 -3.62
CA ASN A 219 -5.73 17.76 -4.14
C ASN A 219 -7.17 18.28 -4.14
N GLY A 220 -7.99 17.78 -3.20
CA GLY A 220 -9.45 17.84 -3.27
C GLY A 220 -10.06 16.51 -3.71
N VAL A 221 -9.29 15.67 -4.40
CA VAL A 221 -9.63 14.28 -4.72
C VAL A 221 -8.49 13.38 -4.27
N LYS A 222 -8.82 12.28 -3.57
CA LYS A 222 -7.83 11.28 -3.15
C LYS A 222 -7.44 10.42 -4.36
N SER A 223 -6.14 10.24 -4.55
CA SER A 223 -5.53 9.36 -5.54
C SER A 223 -4.46 8.51 -4.86
N ASN A 224 -4.34 7.24 -5.26
CA ASN A 224 -3.25 6.38 -4.81
C ASN A 224 -2.18 6.30 -5.90
N GLY A 225 -0.93 6.10 -5.49
CA GLY A 225 0.15 5.85 -6.43
C GLY A 225 0.11 4.45 -7.01
N SER A 226 0.65 4.31 -8.22
CA SER A 226 0.88 3.01 -8.89
C SER A 226 2.36 2.69 -8.89
N PHE A 227 2.70 1.40 -8.82
CA PHE A 227 4.09 0.97 -8.92
C PHE A 227 4.64 1.17 -10.34
N LEU A 228 5.90 1.57 -10.44
CA LEU A 228 6.64 1.44 -11.69
C LEU A 228 6.96 -0.03 -11.96
N SER A 229 6.75 -0.49 -13.19
CA SER A 229 6.82 -1.92 -13.57
C SER A 229 8.11 -2.62 -13.15
N SER A 230 9.25 -1.95 -13.25
CA SER A 230 10.56 -2.52 -12.89
C SER A 230 10.87 -2.48 -11.38
N TYR A 231 9.99 -1.89 -10.56
CA TYR A 231 10.18 -1.63 -9.14
C TYR A 231 8.97 -2.09 -8.30
N ASN A 232 8.27 -3.12 -8.77
CA ASN A 232 6.99 -3.57 -8.21
C ASN A 232 7.10 -4.87 -7.41
N GLN A 233 8.30 -5.25 -6.96
CA GLN A 233 8.52 -6.54 -6.27
C GLN A 233 8.19 -6.50 -4.77
N VAL A 234 8.09 -5.33 -4.16
CA VAL A 234 7.89 -5.16 -2.71
C VAL A 234 6.40 -4.94 -2.39
N GLN A 235 5.56 -5.91 -2.75
CA GLN A 235 4.10 -5.87 -2.54
C GLN A 235 3.52 -7.29 -2.49
N TYR A 236 2.19 -7.39 -2.35
CA TYR A 236 1.45 -8.65 -2.27
C TYR A 236 1.90 -9.52 -1.10
N LYS A 237 2.63 -10.61 -1.35
CA LYS A 237 3.19 -11.47 -0.30
C LYS A 237 4.46 -10.83 0.26
N ASN A 238 5.29 -10.25 -0.60
CA ASN A 238 6.54 -9.62 -0.21
C ASN A 238 6.35 -8.24 0.46
N GLY A 239 7.39 -7.79 1.14
CA GLY A 239 7.48 -6.46 1.73
C GLY A 239 8.85 -6.22 2.36
N PHE A 240 9.14 -4.98 2.75
CA PHE A 240 10.35 -4.67 3.50
C PHE A 240 10.31 -5.27 4.89
N LYS A 241 11.47 -5.73 5.37
CA LYS A 241 11.63 -6.37 6.67
C LYS A 241 11.35 -5.41 7.82
N GLY A 242 10.82 -5.93 8.93
CA GLY A 242 10.70 -5.18 10.18
C GLY A 242 12.06 -5.02 10.88
N GLY A 243 12.26 -3.90 11.59
CA GLY A 243 13.44 -3.68 12.41
C GLY A 243 14.72 -3.29 11.64
N VAL A 244 14.64 -3.05 10.33
CA VAL A 244 15.79 -2.68 9.48
C VAL A 244 15.75 -1.21 9.06
N ASP A 245 16.86 -0.72 8.53
CA ASP A 245 16.94 0.61 7.92
C ASP A 245 16.52 0.56 6.46
N LEU A 246 15.64 1.48 6.08
CA LEU A 246 15.16 1.68 4.71
C LEU A 246 15.51 3.11 4.27
N ASN A 247 15.97 3.29 3.03
CA ASN A 247 16.17 4.62 2.46
C ASN A 247 14.86 5.07 1.81
N LEU A 248 14.22 6.09 2.37
CA LEU A 248 12.96 6.64 1.89
C LEU A 248 13.21 8.00 1.26
N THR A 249 12.73 8.19 0.02
CA THR A 249 12.76 9.48 -0.67
C THR A 249 11.38 9.84 -1.20
N THR A 250 10.94 11.05 -0.89
CA THR A 250 9.67 11.62 -1.34
C THR A 250 9.94 12.79 -2.26
N TYR A 251 9.50 12.69 -3.50
CA TYR A 251 9.61 13.75 -4.50
C TYR A 251 8.26 14.42 -4.64
N ARG A 252 8.21 15.75 -4.50
CA ARG A 252 6.97 16.48 -4.80
C ARG A 252 6.61 16.38 -6.28
N ASN A 253 7.64 16.44 -7.13
CA ASN A 253 7.56 16.47 -8.57
C ASN A 253 8.86 15.93 -9.17
N TYR A 254 8.77 14.74 -9.76
CA TYR A 254 9.81 14.09 -10.54
C TYR A 254 9.22 13.85 -11.94
N ASN A 255 9.68 14.60 -12.93
CA ASN A 255 9.17 14.55 -14.31
C ASN A 255 7.63 14.72 -14.42
N GLY A 256 7.05 15.61 -13.61
CA GLY A 256 5.60 15.87 -13.58
C GLY A 256 4.82 15.04 -12.56
N ASN A 257 5.46 14.06 -11.92
CA ASN A 257 4.81 13.08 -11.04
C ASN A 257 5.20 13.27 -9.57
N THR A 258 4.28 13.01 -8.64
CA THR A 258 4.66 12.84 -7.24
C THR A 258 5.17 11.41 -7.05
N ARG A 259 6.40 11.25 -6.57
CA ARG A 259 7.09 9.95 -6.58
C ARG A 259 7.60 9.57 -5.20
N LEU A 260 7.32 8.35 -4.77
CA LEU A 260 7.92 7.69 -3.63
C LEU A 260 8.96 6.69 -4.13
N SER A 261 10.16 6.72 -3.55
CA SER A 261 11.19 5.69 -3.75
C SER A 261 11.64 5.18 -2.40
N ILE A 262 11.61 3.87 -2.20
CA ILE A 262 12.10 3.21 -0.99
C ILE A 262 13.04 2.09 -1.38
N SER A 263 14.22 2.03 -0.75
CA SER A 263 15.14 0.90 -0.92
C SER A 263 15.57 0.30 0.41
N GLY A 264 15.74 -1.01 0.45
CA GLY A 264 16.13 -1.73 1.65
C GLY A 264 15.95 -3.24 1.53
N THR A 265 16.15 -3.94 2.64
CA THR A 265 16.00 -5.40 2.69
C THR A 265 14.53 -5.79 2.73
N ALA A 266 14.10 -6.53 1.72
CA ALA A 266 12.80 -7.20 1.65
C ALA A 266 12.91 -8.66 2.08
N GLU A 267 11.79 -9.25 2.50
CA GLU A 267 11.71 -10.66 2.95
C GLU A 267 11.95 -11.65 1.79
N CYS A 268 11.64 -11.26 0.55
CA CYS A 268 11.70 -12.12 -0.63
C CYS A 268 12.25 -11.34 -1.85
N PRO A 269 12.77 -12.03 -2.88
CA PRO A 269 13.25 -11.40 -4.10
C PRO A 269 12.13 -10.96 -5.05
N ASP A 270 10.95 -11.58 -4.95
CA ASP A 270 9.81 -11.37 -5.84
C ASP A 270 8.49 -11.14 -5.07
N MET A 271 7.51 -10.48 -5.69
CA MET A 271 6.24 -10.13 -5.03
C MET A 271 5.37 -11.34 -4.63
N ALA A 272 5.50 -12.49 -5.31
CA ALA A 272 4.81 -13.72 -4.95
C ALA A 272 5.50 -14.46 -3.79
N CYS A 273 6.69 -14.00 -3.39
CA CYS A 273 7.53 -14.60 -2.38
C CYS A 273 7.73 -16.11 -2.63
N THR A 274 8.21 -16.46 -3.83
CA THR A 274 8.46 -17.87 -4.18
C THR A 274 9.57 -18.50 -3.34
N SER A 275 10.48 -17.67 -2.82
CA SER A 275 11.48 -18.02 -1.82
C SER A 275 11.60 -16.92 -0.75
N GLN A 276 11.61 -17.30 0.53
CA GLN A 276 11.93 -16.37 1.63
C GLN A 276 13.44 -16.20 1.74
N THR A 277 13.97 -15.20 1.06
CA THR A 277 15.39 -14.86 1.08
C THR A 277 15.54 -13.35 1.09
N ASP A 278 16.16 -12.86 2.16
CA ASP A 278 16.47 -11.44 2.35
C ASP A 278 17.13 -10.86 1.09
N THR A 279 16.44 -9.94 0.43
CA THR A 279 16.89 -9.36 -0.84
C THR A 279 16.83 -7.85 -0.77
N TYR A 280 17.92 -7.17 -1.17
CA TYR A 280 17.91 -5.72 -1.26
C TYR A 280 17.13 -5.28 -2.50
N LEU A 281 15.97 -4.67 -2.31
CA LEU A 281 15.09 -4.23 -3.38
C LEU A 281 14.86 -2.73 -3.30
N THR A 282 14.50 -2.15 -4.45
CA THR A 282 13.98 -0.79 -4.55
C THR A 282 12.55 -0.86 -5.06
N SER A 283 11.68 -0.10 -4.41
CA SER A 283 10.30 0.07 -4.80
C SER A 283 10.03 1.54 -5.16
N VAL A 284 9.32 1.76 -6.26
CA VAL A 284 8.97 3.10 -6.74
C VAL A 284 7.48 3.17 -7.05
N MET A 285 6.80 4.13 -6.44
CA MET A 285 5.39 4.44 -6.70
C MET A 285 5.23 5.88 -7.18
N GLU A 286 4.27 6.12 -8.05
CA GLU A 286 3.98 7.45 -8.60
C GLU A 286 2.50 7.77 -8.67
N VAL A 287 2.17 9.04 -8.48
CA VAL A 287 0.92 9.65 -8.99
C VAL A 287 1.31 10.55 -10.15
N ALA A 288 0.79 10.23 -11.34
CA ALA A 288 1.17 10.91 -12.56
C ALA A 288 0.54 12.31 -12.68
N GLY A 289 1.26 13.24 -13.31
CA GLY A 289 0.73 14.53 -13.71
C GLY A 289 0.28 15.44 -12.55
N THR A 290 0.79 15.23 -11.34
CA THR A 290 0.44 16.03 -10.16
C THR A 290 0.97 17.45 -10.22
N ASN A 291 2.08 17.66 -10.94
CA ASN A 291 2.69 18.97 -11.19
C ASN A 291 2.79 19.86 -9.93
N VAL A 292 3.20 19.28 -8.80
CA VAL A 292 3.36 20.03 -7.55
C VAL A 292 4.44 21.08 -7.75
N SER A 293 4.10 22.35 -7.55
CA SER A 293 4.98 23.51 -7.80
C SER A 293 5.82 23.93 -6.59
N SER A 294 5.31 23.70 -5.38
CA SER A 294 6.01 24.03 -4.14
C SER A 294 5.53 23.17 -2.98
N VAL A 295 6.39 23.05 -1.98
CA VAL A 295 6.10 22.44 -0.68
C VAL A 295 6.13 23.52 0.39
N THR A 296 5.13 23.52 1.26
CA THR A 296 5.10 24.40 2.44
C THR A 296 5.79 23.73 3.61
N LYS A 297 5.58 22.42 3.78
CA LYS A 297 6.28 21.60 4.76
C LYS A 297 6.40 20.15 4.32
N TRP A 298 7.52 19.55 4.67
CA TRP A 298 7.68 18.10 4.68
C TRP A 298 7.23 17.55 6.03
N LYS A 299 6.67 16.35 6.05
CA LYS A 299 6.14 15.72 7.26
C LYS A 299 6.70 14.31 7.42
N MET A 300 6.87 13.89 8.67
CA MET A 300 7.31 12.57 9.09
C MET A 300 6.40 12.09 10.19
N LEU A 301 5.82 10.89 10.02
CA LEU A 301 4.84 10.35 10.93
C LEU A 301 5.05 8.86 11.16
N ALA A 302 4.75 8.44 12.39
CA ALA A 302 4.42 7.06 12.71
C ALA A 302 3.04 7.07 13.36
N THR A 303 2.11 6.32 12.78
CA THR A 303 0.69 6.38 13.16
C THR A 303 0.07 5.00 13.22
N ILE A 304 -1.05 4.96 13.93
CA ILE A 304 -2.05 3.92 13.85
C ILE A 304 -3.35 4.64 13.50
N ALA A 305 -3.80 4.50 12.25
CA ALA A 305 -5.03 5.10 11.77
C ALA A 305 -6.23 4.19 12.07
N GLY A 306 -7.35 4.76 12.49
CA GLY A 306 -8.55 4.03 12.88
C GLY A 306 -9.54 4.91 13.62
N SER A 307 -10.58 4.30 14.20
CA SER A 307 -11.53 5.02 15.05
C SER A 307 -10.85 5.59 16.31
N GLU A 308 -11.56 6.46 17.04
CA GLU A 308 -11.06 7.09 18.28
C GLU A 308 -10.64 6.09 19.37
N THR A 309 -11.00 4.81 19.24
CA THR A 309 -10.67 3.74 20.18
C THR A 309 -9.53 2.84 19.71
N VAL A 310 -8.83 3.20 18.63
CA VAL A 310 -7.73 2.37 18.11
C VAL A 310 -6.59 2.26 19.12
N THR A 311 -6.07 1.05 19.31
CA THR A 311 -4.97 0.74 20.23
C THR A 311 -3.83 0.06 19.49
N GLY A 312 -2.65 0.06 20.11
CA GLY A 312 -1.49 -0.64 19.58
C GLY A 312 -0.18 0.11 19.77
N LYS A 313 0.88 -0.48 19.21
CA LYS A 313 2.25 0.03 19.24
C LYS A 313 2.81 0.16 17.85
N ASN A 314 3.52 1.25 17.62
CA ASN A 314 4.28 1.50 16.40
C ASN A 314 5.55 2.29 16.74
N TYR A 315 6.57 2.14 15.92
CA TYR A 315 7.84 2.82 16.07
C TYR A 315 8.42 3.18 14.70
N ALA A 316 8.95 4.40 14.60
CA ALA A 316 9.82 4.78 13.51
C ALA A 316 10.93 5.70 14.00
N GLN A 317 12.10 5.58 13.37
CA GLN A 317 13.13 6.60 13.48
C GLN A 317 13.55 7.07 12.09
N PHE A 318 13.33 8.35 11.82
CA PHE A 318 13.78 9.02 10.60
C PHE A 318 15.14 9.66 10.88
N LYS A 319 16.21 9.06 10.35
CA LYS A 319 17.60 9.53 10.49
C LYS A 319 18.03 10.30 9.25
N ASN A 320 19.02 11.19 9.43
CA ASN A 320 19.65 11.93 8.33
C ASN A 320 18.62 12.68 7.46
N VAL A 321 17.58 13.23 8.10
CA VAL A 321 16.52 13.96 7.41
C VAL A 321 17.14 15.12 6.66
N ASN A 322 16.96 15.12 5.33
CA ASN A 322 17.48 16.16 4.46
C ASN A 322 16.43 16.57 3.42
N VAL A 323 16.51 17.84 3.00
CA VAL A 323 15.70 18.39 1.92
C VAL A 323 16.66 18.95 0.88
N ASP A 324 16.54 18.47 -0.36
CA ASP A 324 17.46 18.78 -1.47
C ASP A 324 18.94 18.58 -1.11
N GLY A 325 19.25 17.50 -0.38
CA GLY A 325 20.60 17.15 0.04
C GLY A 325 21.13 17.94 1.24
N VAL A 326 20.37 18.90 1.77
CA VAL A 326 20.77 19.69 2.95
C VAL A 326 20.10 19.13 4.19
N SER A 327 20.90 18.72 5.18
CA SER A 327 20.44 18.24 6.48
C SER A 327 19.50 19.25 7.16
N GLN A 328 18.38 18.76 7.72
CA GLN A 328 17.36 19.58 8.38
C GLN A 328 17.10 19.06 9.78
N THR A 329 16.88 19.98 10.74
CA THR A 329 16.41 19.66 12.08
C THR A 329 14.89 19.80 12.11
N PRO A 330 14.12 18.70 12.26
CA PRO A 330 12.67 18.78 12.26
C PRO A 330 12.11 19.43 13.53
N THR A 331 10.86 19.87 13.48
CA THR A 331 10.11 20.33 14.66
C THR A 331 8.94 19.40 14.95
N ILE A 332 8.60 19.24 16.24
CA ILE A 332 7.47 18.41 16.66
C ILE A 332 6.17 19.17 16.38
N GLU A 333 5.20 18.53 15.72
CA GLU A 333 3.89 19.11 15.41
C GLU A 333 2.75 18.44 16.19
N ALA A 334 2.81 17.12 16.41
CA ALA A 334 1.76 16.39 17.14
C ALA A 334 2.31 15.21 17.94
N GLN A 335 1.66 14.91 19.07
CA GLN A 335 1.96 13.81 19.97
C GLN A 335 0.66 13.25 20.55
N ASP A 336 0.01 12.35 19.83
CA ASP A 336 -1.27 11.74 20.20
C ASP A 336 -1.06 10.27 20.54
N TYR A 337 -1.07 9.93 21.85
CA TYR A 337 -0.60 8.64 22.35
C TYR A 337 0.77 8.22 21.79
N ALA A 338 1.65 9.21 21.62
CA ALA A 338 2.99 9.02 21.11
C ALA A 338 3.99 9.92 21.83
N THR A 339 5.24 9.49 21.85
CA THR A 339 6.40 10.30 22.22
C THR A 339 7.21 10.60 20.96
N VAL A 340 7.46 11.88 20.68
CA VAL A 340 8.31 12.33 19.59
C VAL A 340 9.55 12.97 20.18
N THR A 341 10.74 12.51 19.77
CA THR A 341 12.01 13.14 20.13
C THR A 341 12.77 13.56 18.89
N VAL A 342 13.32 14.78 18.92
CA VAL A 342 14.18 15.31 17.86
C VAL A 342 15.58 15.50 18.42
N SER A 343 16.58 14.98 17.71
CA SER A 343 17.99 15.21 17.99
C SER A 343 18.74 15.42 16.68
N GLY A 344 19.13 16.68 16.42
CA GLY A 344 19.67 17.09 15.12
C GLY A 344 18.73 16.73 13.97
N SER A 345 19.24 16.07 12.93
CA SER A 345 18.46 15.61 11.79
C SER A 345 17.80 14.24 11.99
N THR A 346 17.58 13.84 13.23
CA THR A 346 16.91 12.57 13.57
C THR A 346 15.62 12.84 14.35
N VAL A 347 14.54 12.16 13.93
CA VAL A 347 13.26 12.10 14.64
C VAL A 347 13.01 10.66 15.07
N THR A 348 12.70 10.44 16.34
CA THR A 348 12.21 9.15 16.83
C THR A 348 10.76 9.31 17.27
N ILE A 349 9.87 8.45 16.79
CA ILE A 349 8.45 8.44 17.11
C ILE A 349 8.10 7.07 17.69
N ASN A 350 7.59 7.06 18.92
CA ASN A 350 7.12 5.86 19.61
C ASN A 350 5.65 6.04 19.95
N VAL A 351 4.79 5.22 19.34
CA VAL A 351 3.34 5.22 19.53
C VAL A 351 2.97 4.07 20.46
N SER A 352 2.19 4.36 21.49
CA SER A 352 1.68 3.33 22.40
C SER A 352 0.41 3.81 23.08
N ARG A 353 -0.69 3.08 22.86
CA ARG A 353 -1.96 3.28 23.55
C ARG A 353 -2.49 2.01 24.17
#